data_AF-A0A4Z0RBE1-F1
#
_entry.id   AF-A0A4Z0RBE1-F1
#
_cell.length_a   1.000
_cell.length_b   1.000
_cell.length_c   1.000
_cell.angle_alpha   90.00
_cell.angle_beta   90.00
_cell.angle_gamma   90.00
#
_symmetry.space_group_name_H-M   'P 1'
#
loop_
_entity.id
_entity.type
_entity.pdbx_description
1 polymer ?
#
loop_
_entity_poly.entity_id
_entity_poly.type
_entity_poly.pdbx_seq_one_letter_code
_entity_poly.pdbx_strand_id
1 'polypeptide(L)'
;MSLGNGKRTANREKRRELQEQLTSETEVLKDKKLIREEVNHRIVSGIKTMPLEYDSIFNEEKARQNKDSDLLILLFQRMFFYRLNEKLSAFECDHTLHLSEQILTQMQFSRGKMNEVLEVLKKNGGICDCEIIYNVESQLIGK
;
A
#
# COMPACT_ATOMS: atom_id res chain seq x y z
N MET A 1 -9.56 9.19 58.19
CA MET A 1 -9.86 9.79 56.87
C MET A 1 -8.66 9.61 55.94
N SER A 2 -8.91 9.54 54.63
CA SER A 2 -7.97 9.38 53.50
C SER A 2 -7.65 7.96 53.02
N LEU A 3 -8.57 7.39 52.23
CA LEU A 3 -8.30 6.38 51.21
C LEU A 3 -8.46 7.03 49.83
N GLY A 4 -7.45 7.77 49.38
CA GLY A 4 -7.59 8.69 48.23
C GLY A 4 -6.62 8.51 47.05
N ASN A 5 -5.60 7.63 47.12
CA ASN A 5 -4.51 7.68 46.14
C ASN A 5 -4.26 6.41 45.30
N GLY A 6 -4.95 5.30 45.51
CA GLY A 6 -4.67 4.04 44.79
C GLY A 6 -5.27 3.90 43.38
N LYS A 7 -6.30 4.68 43.02
CA LYS A 7 -7.07 4.47 41.77
C LYS A 7 -6.59 5.31 40.57
N ARG A 8 -5.70 6.29 40.77
CA ARG A 8 -5.26 7.20 39.70
C ARG A 8 -4.08 6.66 38.87
N THR A 9 -3.25 5.79 39.44
CA THR A 9 -2.06 5.22 38.77
C THR A 9 -2.43 4.09 37.80
N ALA A 10 -3.33 3.20 38.20
CA ALA A 10 -3.77 2.05 37.38
C ALA A 10 -4.43 2.44 36.04
N ASN A 11 -5.07 3.62 35.97
CA ASN A 11 -5.71 4.11 34.75
C ASN A 11 -4.70 4.76 33.78
N ARG A 12 -3.55 5.21 34.30
CA ARG A 12 -2.44 5.76 33.51
C ARG A 12 -1.55 4.66 32.95
N GLU A 13 -1.33 3.60 33.73
CA GLU A 13 -0.62 2.39 33.29
C GLU A 13 -1.43 1.64 32.22
N LYS A 14 -2.73 1.41 32.42
CA LYS A 14 -3.60 0.83 31.37
C LYS A 14 -3.62 1.64 30.08
N ARG A 15 -3.57 2.98 30.15
CA ARG A 15 -3.48 3.84 28.95
C ARG A 15 -2.12 3.73 28.27
N ARG A 16 -1.02 3.58 29.02
CA ARG A 16 0.31 3.33 28.47
C ARG A 16 0.43 1.94 27.85
N GLU A 17 -0.06 0.91 28.52
CA GLU A 17 -0.09 -0.46 28.00
C GLU A 17 -0.95 -0.56 26.74
N LEU A 18 -2.11 0.12 26.69
CA LEU A 18 -2.93 0.19 25.48
C LEU A 18 -2.23 0.99 24.37
N GLN A 19 -1.51 2.06 24.71
CA GLN A 19 -0.76 2.87 23.75
C GLN A 19 0.49 2.13 23.25
N GLU A 20 1.16 1.35 24.10
CA GLU A 20 2.28 0.47 23.79
C GLU A 20 1.82 -0.73 22.94
N GLN A 21 0.65 -1.30 23.23
CA GLN A 21 0.00 -2.33 22.40
C GLN A 21 -0.39 -1.79 21.02
N LEU A 22 -1.02 -0.61 20.94
CA LEU A 22 -1.32 0.05 19.67
C LEU A 22 -0.06 0.40 18.88
N THR A 23 1.02 0.85 19.53
CA THR A 23 2.30 1.12 18.85
C THR A 23 3.03 -0.16 18.44
N SER A 24 2.87 -1.27 19.17
CA SER A 24 3.43 -2.57 18.80
C SER A 24 2.68 -3.24 17.64
N GLU A 25 1.36 -3.02 17.53
CA GLU A 25 0.54 -3.47 16.40
C GLU A 25 0.74 -2.61 15.14
N THR A 26 1.32 -1.41 15.27
CA THR A 26 1.61 -0.49 14.17
C THR A 26 3.11 -0.21 14.01
N GLU A 27 3.96 -1.22 14.23
CA GLU A 27 5.35 -1.14 13.78
C GLU A 27 5.40 -1.25 12.25
N VAL A 28 5.33 -0.08 11.62
CA VAL A 28 5.46 0.05 10.17
C VAL A 28 6.92 -0.13 9.77
N LEU A 29 7.17 -1.09 8.88
CA LEU A 29 8.50 -1.38 8.34
C LEU A 29 9.07 -0.19 7.54
N LYS A 30 10.28 0.25 7.90
CA LYS A 30 11.03 1.34 7.23
C LYS A 30 12.27 0.86 6.46
N ASP A 31 12.72 -0.37 6.72
CA ASP A 31 13.90 -0.94 6.06
C ASP A 31 13.51 -1.61 4.73
N LYS A 32 14.14 -1.20 3.62
CA LYS A 32 13.83 -1.71 2.28
C LYS A 32 13.93 -3.24 2.16
N LYS A 33 14.88 -3.87 2.84
CA LYS A 33 15.07 -5.33 2.78
C LYS A 33 13.91 -6.04 3.47
N LEU A 34 13.56 -5.60 4.67
CA LEU A 34 12.46 -6.18 5.43
C LEU A 34 11.09 -5.92 4.77
N ILE A 35 10.89 -4.74 4.16
CA ILE A 35 9.70 -4.44 3.36
C ILE A 35 9.60 -5.41 2.17
N ARG A 36 10.70 -5.68 1.45
CA ARG A 36 10.70 -6.61 0.32
C ARG A 36 10.41 -8.06 0.76
N GLU A 37 10.94 -8.48 1.91
CA GLU A 37 10.66 -9.79 2.50
C GLU A 37 9.18 -9.92 2.90
N GLU A 38 8.61 -8.92 3.56
CA GLU A 38 7.18 -8.87 3.91
C GLU A 38 6.28 -8.89 2.67
N VAL A 39 6.64 -8.13 1.63
CA VAL A 39 5.89 -8.13 0.36
C VAL A 39 5.93 -9.51 -0.30
N ASN A 40 7.07 -10.17 -0.34
CA ASN A 40 7.17 -11.53 -0.85
C ASN A 40 6.35 -12.51 0.00
N HIS A 41 6.39 -12.37 1.33
CA HIS A 41 5.60 -13.18 2.25
C HIS A 41 4.10 -13.02 1.96
N ARG A 42 3.59 -11.80 1.87
CA ARG A 42 2.18 -11.51 1.57
C ARG A 42 1.73 -12.10 0.23
N ILE A 43 2.60 -12.11 -0.77
CA ILE A 43 2.30 -12.69 -2.10
C ILE A 43 2.24 -14.23 -2.04
N VAL A 44 3.10 -14.86 -1.24
CA VAL A 44 3.20 -16.33 -1.16
C VAL A 44 2.18 -16.91 -0.17
N SER A 45 2.05 -16.33 1.02
CA SER A 45 1.20 -16.84 2.11
C SER A 45 -0.19 -16.20 2.16
N GLY A 46 -0.38 -15.03 1.52
CA GLY A 46 -1.63 -14.27 1.61
C GLY A 46 -1.87 -13.62 2.98
N ILE A 47 -0.92 -13.75 3.91
CA ILE A 47 -1.05 -13.27 5.29
C ILE A 47 -0.28 -11.95 5.43
N LYS A 48 -0.94 -10.92 5.97
CA LYS A 48 -0.28 -9.70 6.41
C LYS A 48 0.34 -9.95 7.78
N THR A 49 1.65 -10.04 7.84
CA THR A 49 2.39 -10.31 9.08
C THR A 49 2.80 -9.04 9.80
N MET A 50 3.04 -7.95 9.07
CA MET A 50 3.31 -6.62 9.63
C MET A 50 2.77 -5.52 8.72
N PRO A 51 2.27 -4.37 9.21
CA PRO A 51 1.83 -3.26 8.36
C PRO A 51 3.02 -2.61 7.61
N LEU A 52 2.80 -2.22 6.35
CA LEU A 52 3.78 -1.47 5.53
C LEU A 52 3.32 -0.02 5.40
N GLU A 53 4.25 0.94 5.24
CA GLU A 53 3.89 2.35 4.95
C GLU A 53 3.00 2.41 3.71
N TYR A 54 3.27 1.48 2.77
CA TYR A 54 2.53 1.30 1.54
C TYR A 54 1.04 0.94 1.72
N ASP A 55 0.66 0.30 2.82
CA ASP A 55 -0.76 -0.01 3.08
C ASP A 55 -1.60 1.25 3.25
N SER A 56 -0.97 2.38 3.62
CA SER A 56 -1.66 3.66 3.86
C SER A 56 -1.77 4.53 2.60
N ILE A 57 -1.10 4.13 1.52
CA ILE A 57 -0.97 4.95 0.30
C ILE A 57 -2.21 4.79 -0.59
N PHE A 58 -2.80 3.59 -0.64
CA PHE A 58 -3.99 3.34 -1.42
C PHE A 58 -5.26 3.64 -0.62
N ASN A 59 -6.05 4.60 -1.06
CA ASN A 59 -7.35 4.90 -0.45
C ASN A 59 -8.44 4.06 -1.13
N GLU A 60 -8.87 2.99 -0.46
CA GLU A 60 -9.91 2.09 -0.98
C GLU A 60 -11.26 2.79 -1.14
N GLU A 61 -11.64 3.70 -0.23
CA GLU A 61 -12.91 4.41 -0.30
C GLU A 61 -13.02 5.30 -1.54
N LYS A 62 -11.93 5.96 -1.93
CA LYS A 62 -11.87 6.74 -3.17
C LYS A 62 -11.77 5.85 -4.39
N ALA A 63 -11.00 4.76 -4.32
CA ALA A 63 -10.95 3.79 -5.41
C ALA A 63 -12.34 3.22 -5.73
N ARG A 64 -13.20 3.01 -4.72
CA ARG A 64 -14.61 2.57 -4.88
C ARG A 64 -15.51 3.58 -5.60
N GLN A 65 -15.11 4.85 -5.70
CA GLN A 65 -15.83 5.85 -6.51
C GLN A 65 -15.48 5.73 -7.99
N ASN A 66 -14.40 5.02 -8.32
CA ASN A 66 -14.07 4.67 -9.69
C ASN A 66 -14.95 3.52 -10.20
N LYS A 67 -15.33 3.56 -11.48
CA LYS A 67 -16.01 2.44 -12.15
C LYS A 67 -15.14 1.18 -12.23
N ASP A 68 -13.83 1.35 -12.25
CA ASP A 68 -12.83 0.29 -12.35
C ASP A 68 -12.23 -0.07 -10.97
N SER A 69 -12.98 0.18 -9.88
CA SER A 69 -12.53 -0.02 -8.50
C SER A 69 -12.00 -1.43 -8.23
N ASP A 70 -12.66 -2.44 -8.76
CA ASP A 70 -12.31 -3.85 -8.54
C ASP A 70 -10.91 -4.16 -9.07
N LEU A 71 -10.56 -3.57 -10.22
CA LEU A 71 -9.24 -3.75 -10.83
C LEU A 71 -8.17 -3.04 -10.02
N LEU A 72 -8.44 -1.82 -9.57
CA LEU A 72 -7.53 -1.02 -8.76
C LEU A 72 -7.25 -1.68 -7.40
N ILE A 73 -8.29 -2.19 -6.75
CA ILE A 73 -8.20 -2.96 -5.51
C ILE A 73 -7.39 -4.23 -5.74
N LEU A 74 -7.62 -4.95 -6.84
CA LEU A 74 -6.86 -6.15 -7.19
C LEU A 74 -5.37 -5.85 -7.40
N LEU A 75 -5.04 -4.74 -8.08
CA LEU A 75 -3.64 -4.32 -8.27
C LEU A 75 -2.98 -3.98 -6.93
N PHE A 76 -3.69 -3.29 -6.05
CA PHE A 76 -3.21 -3.00 -4.71
C PHE A 76 -2.97 -4.28 -3.89
N GLN A 77 -3.95 -5.19 -3.84
CA GLN A 77 -3.83 -6.47 -3.14
C GLN A 77 -2.65 -7.31 -3.66
N ARG A 78 -2.39 -7.25 -4.96
CA ARG A 78 -1.25 -7.95 -5.58
C ARG A 78 0.07 -7.17 -5.49
N MET A 79 0.14 -6.10 -4.71
CA MET A 79 1.35 -5.29 -4.48
C MET A 79 1.93 -4.66 -5.75
N PHE A 80 1.10 -4.41 -6.77
CA PHE A 80 1.54 -3.80 -8.03
C PHE A 80 2.18 -2.44 -7.79
N PHE A 81 1.46 -1.54 -7.13
CA PHE A 81 1.92 -0.18 -6.92
C PHE A 81 3.17 -0.13 -6.01
N TYR A 82 3.27 -1.05 -5.04
CA TYR A 82 4.48 -1.19 -4.23
C TYR A 82 5.70 -1.53 -5.08
N ARG A 83 5.60 -2.56 -5.93
CA ARG A 83 6.69 -2.99 -6.81
C ARG A 83 7.08 -1.89 -7.79
N LEU A 84 6.10 -1.12 -8.25
CA LEU A 84 6.33 0.00 -9.16
C LEU A 84 7.10 1.13 -8.45
N ASN A 85 6.71 1.48 -7.22
CA ASN A 85 7.42 2.46 -6.41
C ASN A 85 8.86 2.01 -6.07
N GLU A 86 9.05 0.73 -5.74
CA GLU A 86 10.39 0.17 -5.49
C GLU A 86 11.28 0.32 -6.72
N LYS A 87 10.76 0.02 -7.91
CA LYS A 87 11.49 0.18 -9.19
C LYS A 87 11.82 1.64 -9.46
N LEU A 88 10.86 2.55 -9.31
CA LEU A 88 11.09 4.00 -9.48
C LEU A 88 12.06 4.58 -8.44
N SER A 89 12.18 3.96 -7.26
CA SER A 89 13.21 4.37 -6.29
C SER A 89 14.64 4.02 -6.71
N ALA A 90 14.79 3.11 -7.68
CA ALA A 90 16.08 2.64 -8.19
C ALA A 90 16.41 3.17 -9.60
N PHE A 91 15.41 3.61 -10.35
CA PHE A 91 15.53 4.09 -11.74
C PHE A 91 14.79 5.42 -11.91
N GLU A 92 15.37 6.35 -12.68
CA GLU A 92 14.66 7.56 -13.07
C GLU A 92 13.45 7.21 -13.96
N CYS A 93 12.36 7.97 -13.82
CA CYS A 93 11.19 7.75 -14.66
C CYS A 93 11.48 8.25 -16.08
N ASP A 94 11.27 7.39 -17.06
CA ASP A 94 11.42 7.69 -18.50
C ASP A 94 10.13 8.26 -19.12
N HIS A 95 9.15 8.64 -18.30
CA HIS A 95 7.81 9.09 -18.69
C HIS A 95 7.03 8.07 -19.55
N THR A 96 7.35 6.78 -19.42
CA THR A 96 6.60 5.69 -20.07
C THR A 96 5.90 4.79 -19.04
N LEU A 97 5.23 3.74 -19.53
CA LEU A 97 4.63 2.67 -18.72
C LEU A 97 5.48 1.39 -18.72
N HIS A 98 6.77 1.49 -19.06
CA HIS A 98 7.63 0.34 -19.26
C HIS A 98 7.75 -0.51 -17.98
N LEU A 99 7.88 0.11 -16.81
CA LEU A 99 7.97 -0.61 -15.54
C LEU A 99 6.64 -1.27 -15.19
N SER A 100 5.51 -0.57 -15.43
CA SER A 100 4.17 -1.15 -15.27
C SER A 100 3.99 -2.40 -16.13
N GLU A 101 4.35 -2.36 -17.41
CA GLU A 101 4.29 -3.51 -18.33
C GLU A 101 5.17 -4.68 -17.85
N GLN A 102 6.41 -4.38 -17.43
CA GLN A 102 7.32 -5.39 -16.88
C GLN A 102 6.74 -6.06 -15.63
N ILE A 103 6.21 -5.29 -14.68
CA ILE A 103 5.65 -5.81 -13.44
C ILE A 103 4.41 -6.65 -13.74
N LEU A 104 3.51 -6.19 -14.61
CA LEU A 104 2.32 -6.96 -14.99
C LEU A 104 2.68 -8.28 -15.68
N THR A 105 3.74 -8.28 -16.48
CA THR A 105 4.30 -9.50 -17.10
C THR A 105 4.83 -10.45 -16.02
N GLN A 106 5.60 -9.94 -15.05
CA GLN A 106 6.12 -10.74 -13.93
C GLN A 106 5.02 -11.30 -13.03
N MET A 107 3.88 -10.61 -12.94
CA MET A 107 2.69 -11.07 -12.23
C MET A 107 1.83 -12.06 -13.04
N GLN A 108 2.31 -12.47 -14.22
CA GLN A 108 1.66 -13.46 -15.10
C GLN A 108 0.25 -13.05 -15.55
N PHE A 109 0.00 -11.75 -15.72
CA PHE A 109 -1.24 -11.31 -16.37
C PHE A 109 -1.24 -11.71 -17.85
N SER A 110 -2.41 -12.10 -18.36
CA SER A 110 -2.58 -12.32 -19.81
C SER A 110 -2.50 -10.99 -20.55
N ARG A 111 -2.04 -10.99 -21.80
CA ARG A 111 -1.92 -9.76 -22.62
C ARG A 111 -3.21 -8.94 -22.67
N GLY A 112 -4.37 -9.60 -22.75
CA GLY A 112 -5.67 -8.91 -22.74
C GLY A 112 -5.92 -8.15 -21.44
N LYS A 113 -5.62 -8.79 -20.30
CA LYS A 113 -5.80 -8.18 -18.97
C LYS A 113 -4.74 -7.11 -18.67
N MET A 114 -3.53 -7.26 -19.20
CA MET A 114 -2.50 -6.21 -19.14
C MET A 114 -2.98 -4.94 -19.84
N ASN A 115 -3.49 -5.06 -21.07
CA ASN A 115 -4.01 -3.92 -21.82
C ASN A 115 -5.17 -3.24 -21.09
N GLU A 116 -6.10 -4.02 -20.54
CA GLU A 116 -7.20 -3.53 -19.70
C GLU A 116 -6.67 -2.71 -18.51
N VAL A 117 -5.70 -3.26 -17.77
CA VAL A 117 -5.07 -2.57 -16.63
C VAL A 117 -4.42 -1.25 -17.07
N LEU A 118 -3.62 -1.27 -18.13
CA LEU A 118 -2.93 -0.06 -18.60
C LEU A 118 -3.91 1.02 -19.06
N GLU A 119 -5.01 0.64 -19.72
CA GLU A 119 -6.06 1.58 -20.12
C GLU A 119 -6.77 2.19 -18.90
N VAL A 120 -7.04 1.40 -17.86
CA VAL A 120 -7.60 1.91 -16.60
C VAL A 120 -6.64 2.88 -15.92
N LEU A 121 -5.35 2.55 -15.86
CA LEU A 121 -4.34 3.43 -15.27
C LEU A 121 -4.24 4.77 -16.03
N LYS A 122 -4.24 4.74 -17.37
CA LYS A 122 -4.25 5.95 -18.21
C LYS A 122 -5.51 6.79 -18.02
N LYS A 123 -6.69 6.18 -17.95
CA LYS A 123 -7.96 6.88 -17.67
C LYS A 123 -7.94 7.60 -16.33
N ASN A 124 -7.22 7.04 -15.36
CA ASN A 124 -6.97 7.65 -14.05
C ASN A 124 -5.83 8.68 -14.04
N GLY A 125 -5.36 9.13 -15.21
CA GLY A 125 -4.29 10.11 -15.33
C GLY A 125 -2.89 9.57 -15.10
N GLY A 126 -2.71 8.25 -15.12
CA GLY A 126 -1.40 7.58 -15.06
C GLY A 126 -0.84 7.33 -16.46
N ILE A 127 -0.28 8.38 -17.09
CA ILE A 127 0.30 8.32 -18.44
C ILE A 127 1.76 7.81 -18.36
N CYS A 128 2.46 8.09 -17.27
CA CYS A 128 3.74 7.47 -16.89
C CYS A 128 3.64 6.63 -15.61
N ASP A 129 4.62 5.76 -15.39
CA ASP A 129 4.86 5.03 -14.15
C ASP A 129 4.91 5.97 -12.92
N CYS A 130 5.51 7.15 -13.09
CA CYS A 130 5.58 8.20 -12.07
C CYS A 130 4.23 8.75 -11.64
N GLU A 131 3.36 9.04 -12.60
CA GLU A 131 2.03 9.60 -12.41
C GLU A 131 1.11 8.57 -11.78
N ILE A 132 1.26 7.30 -12.14
CA ILE A 132 0.53 6.22 -11.46
C ILE A 132 0.80 6.28 -9.97
N ILE A 133 2.07 6.26 -9.55
CA ILE A 133 2.42 6.33 -8.12
C ILE A 133 1.92 7.63 -7.49
N TYR A 134 2.14 8.77 -8.14
CA TYR A 134 1.68 10.06 -7.65
C TYR A 134 0.17 10.10 -7.44
N ASN A 135 -0.62 9.53 -8.36
CA ASN A 135 -2.07 9.50 -8.26
C ASN A 135 -2.56 8.55 -7.17
N VAL A 136 -1.85 7.43 -6.94
CA VAL A 136 -2.11 6.54 -5.80
C VAL A 136 -1.84 7.29 -4.49
N GLU A 137 -0.64 7.88 -4.34
CA GLU A 137 -0.19 8.60 -3.14
C GLU A 137 -1.04 9.82 -2.81
N SER A 138 -1.36 10.61 -3.83
CA SER A 138 -2.24 11.78 -3.70
C SER A 138 -3.71 11.38 -3.53
N GLN A 139 -4.00 10.07 -3.53
CA GLN A 139 -5.34 9.52 -3.43
C GLN A 139 -6.30 10.15 -4.46
N LEU A 140 -5.80 10.35 -5.69
CA LEU A 140 -6.55 10.91 -6.82
C LEU A 140 -7.25 9.84 -7.65
N ILE A 141 -6.94 8.56 -7.42
CA ILE A 141 -7.62 7.43 -8.04
C ILE A 141 -9.12 7.49 -7.69
N GLY A 142 -9.98 7.57 -8.72
CA GLY A 142 -11.44 7.64 -8.56
C GLY A 142 -12.10 9.01 -8.76
N LYS A 143 -11.40 9.98 -9.38
CA LYS A 143 -12.00 11.24 -9.85
C LYS A 143 -12.70 11.13 -11.20
#